data_AF-A0AAW7FZV9-F1
#
_entry.id   AF-A0AAW7FZV9-F1
#
_cell.length_a   1.000
_cell.length_b   1.000
_cell.length_c   1.000
_cell.angle_alpha   90.00
_cell.angle_beta   90.00
_cell.angle_gamma   90.00
#
_symmetry.space_group_name_H-M   'P 1'
#
loop_
_entity.id
_entity.type
_entity.pdbx_description
1 polymer ?
#
loop_
_entity_poly.entity_id
_entity_poly.type
_entity_poly.pdbx_seq_one_letter_code
_entity_poly.pdbx_strand_id
1 'polypeptide(L)'
;MTDIQALREELSNPAIGSNAHLRKIALSLLDDLEKEKGYSSAYEAEKWHYHGLAESEGERADRAEKRIEEEICRANREHHRGFMMACNHLKEHANVHYADAAEMEIAALRQRIAELERYRAAFTEQNDKTEWVQHDKRFAVVRPLGKHRADVLREYIEHLEAREFKVEMPESFYPDGDIDAPLAVDELEVIAAIVEAGGKPVAFCKRCDREIDLTHRPDGSHYCHAPDAGIVVKGD
;
A
#
# COMPACT_ATOMS: atom_id res chain seq x y z
N MET A 1 -2.98 34.87 42.37
CA MET A 1 -4.30 34.37 42.77
C MET A 1 -4.77 33.47 41.65
N THR A 2 -5.13 32.22 41.94
CA THR A 2 -5.70 31.33 40.93
C THR A 2 -7.09 31.83 40.54
N ASP A 3 -7.56 31.55 39.32
CA ASP A 3 -8.88 32.01 38.83
C ASP A 3 -10.03 31.59 39.77
N ILE A 4 -9.88 30.47 40.48
CA ILE A 4 -10.83 29.99 41.48
C ILE A 4 -10.89 30.90 42.72
N GLN A 5 -9.75 31.40 43.20
CA GLN A 5 -9.70 32.29 44.37
C GLN A 5 -10.39 33.63 44.09
N ALA A 6 -10.23 34.16 42.89
CA ALA A 6 -10.91 35.39 42.46
C ALA A 6 -12.43 35.21 42.39
N LEU A 7 -12.91 34.10 41.81
CA LEU A 7 -14.34 33.76 41.76
C LEU A 7 -14.95 33.55 43.15
N ARG A 8 -14.19 32.96 44.08
CA ARG A 8 -14.62 32.76 45.47
C ARG A 8 -14.80 34.09 46.20
N GLU A 9 -13.90 35.05 45.97
CA GLU A 9 -13.97 36.39 46.54
C GLU A 9 -15.17 37.19 46.00
N GLU A 10 -15.43 37.10 44.69
CA GLU A 10 -16.61 37.71 44.05
C GLU A 10 -17.93 37.13 44.56
N LEU A 11 -18.03 35.80 44.66
CA LEU A 11 -19.25 35.11 45.12
C LEU A 11 -19.49 35.27 46.63
N SER A 12 -18.42 35.52 47.41
CA SER A 12 -18.51 35.79 48.84
C SER A 12 -19.01 37.22 49.14
N ASN A 13 -19.05 38.13 48.16
CA ASN A 13 -19.51 39.50 48.36
C ASN A 13 -21.06 39.59 48.39
N PRO A 14 -21.67 39.99 49.52
CA PRO A 14 -23.13 40.00 49.66
C PRO A 14 -23.85 41.01 48.74
N ALA A 15 -23.16 42.05 48.27
CA ALA A 15 -23.73 43.22 47.61
C ALA A 15 -24.28 42.97 46.19
N ILE A 16 -23.93 41.85 45.56
CA ILE A 16 -24.28 41.55 44.16
C ILE A 16 -25.62 40.81 44.12
N GLY A 17 -26.78 41.48 44.11
CA GLY A 17 -28.19 41.00 44.30
C GLY A 17 -28.68 39.62 43.78
N SER A 18 -27.90 38.56 43.97
CA SER A 18 -28.09 37.18 43.56
C SER A 18 -28.66 36.37 44.71
N ASN A 19 -29.56 35.45 44.37
CA ASN A 19 -30.26 34.58 45.31
C ASN A 19 -29.26 33.82 46.21
N ALA A 20 -29.36 34.00 47.53
CA ALA A 20 -28.42 33.44 48.51
C ALA A 20 -28.24 31.91 48.39
N HIS A 21 -29.26 31.19 47.91
CA HIS A 21 -29.17 29.75 47.66
C HIS A 21 -28.22 29.42 46.51
N LEU A 22 -28.24 30.18 45.42
CA LEU A 22 -27.37 29.97 44.27
C LEU A 22 -25.91 30.24 44.61
N ARG A 23 -25.63 31.22 45.47
CA ARG A 23 -24.26 31.47 45.96
C ARG A 23 -23.70 30.32 46.78
N LYS A 24 -24.53 29.70 47.64
CA LYS A 24 -24.11 28.52 48.42
C LYS A 24 -23.76 27.35 47.51
N ILE A 25 -24.56 27.10 46.47
CA ILE A 25 -24.29 26.06 45.47
C ILE A 25 -23.01 26.39 44.69
N ALA A 26 -22.83 27.64 44.27
CA ALA A 26 -21.63 28.04 43.55
C ALA A 26 -20.35 27.87 44.39
N LEU A 27 -20.39 28.23 45.67
CA LEU A 27 -19.27 28.04 46.59
C LEU A 27 -18.97 26.55 46.84
N SER A 28 -20.00 25.70 47.01
CA SER A 28 -19.76 24.26 47.17
C SER A 28 -19.15 23.63 45.92
N LEU A 29 -19.57 24.05 44.73
CA LEU A 29 -18.98 23.59 43.47
C LEU A 29 -17.51 24.04 43.31
N LEU A 30 -17.16 25.22 43.81
CA LEU A 30 -15.76 25.66 43.83
C LEU A 30 -14.92 24.83 44.80
N ASP A 31 -15.44 24.54 46.00
CA ASP A 31 -14.74 23.68 46.97
C ASP A 31 -14.54 22.25 46.41
N ASP A 32 -15.53 21.68 45.70
CA ASP A 32 -15.42 20.39 45.02
C ASP A 32 -14.37 20.41 43.89
N LEU A 33 -14.35 21.48 43.08
CA LEU A 33 -13.36 21.66 42.00
C LEU A 33 -11.93 21.84 42.54
N GLU A 34 -11.75 22.56 43.66
CA GLU A 34 -10.45 22.67 44.31
C GLU A 34 -9.96 21.31 44.81
N LYS A 35 -10.86 20.52 45.39
CA LYS A 35 -10.56 19.18 45.88
C LYS A 35 -10.13 18.25 44.75
N GLU A 36 -10.86 18.24 43.63
CA GLU A 36 -10.49 17.46 42.44
C GLU A 36 -9.15 17.89 41.84
N LYS A 37 -8.90 19.21 41.72
CA LYS A 37 -7.60 19.71 41.25
C LYS A 37 -6.45 19.31 42.20
N GLY A 38 -6.71 19.28 43.50
CA GLY A 38 -5.77 18.77 44.50
C GLY A 38 -5.45 17.29 44.30
N TYR A 39 -6.45 16.45 44.05
CA TYR A 39 -6.24 15.03 43.74
C TYR A 39 -5.46 14.83 42.44
N SER A 40 -5.80 15.57 41.38
CA SER A 40 -5.09 15.50 40.10
C SER A 40 -3.62 15.90 40.27
N SER A 41 -3.35 16.98 41.02
CA SER A 41 -1.98 17.46 41.27
C SER A 41 -1.17 16.48 42.12
N ALA A 42 -1.76 15.86 43.15
CA ALA A 42 -1.09 14.86 43.96
C ALA A 42 -0.77 13.60 43.14
N TYR A 43 -1.72 13.14 42.32
CA TYR A 43 -1.52 12.01 41.41
C TYR A 43 -0.42 12.28 40.38
N GLU A 44 -0.41 13.47 39.78
CA GLU A 44 0.66 13.88 38.87
C GLU A 44 2.02 13.94 39.56
N ALA A 45 2.09 14.49 40.78
CA ALA A 45 3.32 14.54 41.55
C ALA A 45 3.87 13.13 41.89
N GLU A 46 3.00 12.20 42.30
CA GLU A 46 3.38 10.80 42.53
C GLU A 46 3.83 10.11 41.23
N LYS A 47 3.12 10.33 40.12
CA LYS A 47 3.50 9.79 38.80
C LYS A 47 4.89 10.27 38.39
N TRP A 48 5.18 11.57 38.54
CA TRP A 48 6.51 12.13 38.26
C TRP A 48 7.58 11.60 39.21
N HIS A 49 7.24 11.32 40.47
CA HIS A 49 8.15 10.71 41.43
C HIS A 49 8.56 9.29 41.00
N TYR A 50 7.60 8.45 40.62
CA TYR A 50 7.90 7.10 40.09
C TYR A 50 8.67 7.14 38.78
N HIS A 51 8.38 8.09 37.89
CA HIS A 51 9.12 8.28 36.64
C HIS A 51 10.60 8.60 36.92
N GLY A 52 10.87 9.55 37.81
CA GLY A 52 12.25 9.90 38.18
C GLY A 52 13.00 8.77 38.87
N LEU A 53 12.31 7.95 39.69
CA LEU A 53 12.89 6.74 40.26
C LEU A 53 13.27 5.72 39.17
N ALA A 54 12.37 5.49 38.20
CA ALA A 54 12.63 4.57 37.09
C ALA A 54 13.78 5.02 36.19
N GLU A 55 13.86 6.32 35.88
CA GLU A 55 14.99 6.90 35.13
C GLU A 55 16.31 6.73 35.90
N SER A 56 16.32 7.04 37.20
CA SER A 56 17.49 6.89 38.07
C SER A 56 17.95 5.42 38.19
N GLU A 57 17.01 4.48 38.28
CA GLU A 57 17.32 3.04 38.28
C GLU A 57 17.84 2.56 36.93
N GLY A 58 17.26 3.04 35.83
CA GLY A 58 17.75 2.77 34.47
C GLY A 58 19.20 3.22 34.30
N GLU A 59 19.52 4.46 34.66
CA GLU A 59 20.90 4.95 34.60
C GLU A 59 21.85 4.15 35.51
N ARG A 60 21.37 3.67 36.66
CA ARG A 60 22.17 2.83 37.56
C ARG A 60 22.47 1.47 36.93
N ALA A 61 21.49 0.88 36.23
CA ALA A 61 21.65 -0.35 35.49
C ALA A 61 22.63 -0.17 34.32
N ASP A 62 22.48 0.89 33.51
CA ASP A 62 23.39 1.21 32.39
C ASP A 62 24.84 1.38 32.88
N ARG A 63 25.02 2.10 34.00
CA ARG A 63 26.35 2.24 34.62
C ARG A 63 26.91 0.91 35.13
N ALA A 64 26.06 -0.01 35.57
CA ALA A 64 26.49 -1.33 36.02
C ALA A 64 26.88 -2.23 34.84
N GLU A 65 26.08 -2.22 33.78
CA GLU A 65 26.36 -2.95 32.54
C GLU A 65 27.67 -2.50 31.91
N LYS A 66 27.89 -1.18 31.80
CA LYS A 66 29.15 -0.64 31.29
C LYS A 66 30.36 -1.05 32.12
N ARG A 67 30.24 -1.13 33.45
CA ARG A 67 31.32 -1.63 34.32
C ARG A 67 31.63 -3.10 34.05
N ILE A 68 30.60 -3.93 33.88
CA ILE A 68 30.75 -5.36 33.56
C ILE A 68 31.42 -5.52 32.20
N GLU A 69 30.98 -4.77 31.19
CA GLU A 69 31.56 -4.80 29.84
C GLU A 69 33.05 -4.40 29.87
N GLU A 70 33.38 -3.32 30.56
CA GLU A 70 34.77 -2.87 30.73
C GLU A 70 35.63 -3.90 31.47
N GLU A 71 35.07 -4.58 32.48
CA GLU A 71 35.73 -5.64 33.23
C GLU A 71 35.98 -6.88 32.37
N ILE A 72 34.99 -7.32 31.58
CA ILE A 72 35.15 -8.40 30.58
C ILE A 72 36.23 -8.03 29.57
N CYS A 73 36.22 -6.79 29.05
CA CYS A 73 37.23 -6.33 28.11
C CYS A 73 38.64 -6.30 28.74
N ARG A 74 38.75 -5.94 30.01
CA ARG A 74 40.02 -5.98 30.75
C ARG A 74 40.50 -7.41 30.96
N ALA A 75 39.63 -8.29 31.45
CA ALA A 75 39.92 -9.71 31.66
C ALA A 75 40.31 -10.40 30.35
N ASN A 76 39.62 -10.13 29.24
CA ASN A 76 39.97 -10.68 27.94
C ASN A 76 41.32 -10.17 27.43
N ARG A 77 41.65 -8.89 27.63
CA ARG A 77 42.99 -8.35 27.28
C ARG A 77 44.10 -8.94 28.15
N GLU A 78 43.84 -9.17 29.43
CA GLU A 78 44.78 -9.81 30.34
C GLU A 78 44.95 -11.29 30.04
N HIS A 79 43.85 -12.00 29.77
CA HIS A 79 43.87 -13.39 29.31
C HIS A 79 44.64 -13.50 27.99
N HIS A 80 44.34 -12.65 26.99
CA HIS A 80 45.06 -12.64 25.73
C HIS A 80 46.55 -12.29 25.91
N ARG A 81 46.90 -11.31 26.76
CA ARG A 81 48.31 -11.01 27.05
C ARG A 81 49.00 -12.14 27.79
N GLY A 82 48.38 -12.73 28.81
CA GLY A 82 48.91 -13.86 29.55
C GLY A 82 49.07 -15.09 28.66
N PHE A 83 48.12 -15.32 27.78
CA PHE A 83 48.17 -16.34 26.74
C PHE A 83 49.31 -16.09 25.76
N MET A 84 49.45 -14.87 25.21
CA MET A 84 50.56 -14.51 24.30
C MET A 84 51.94 -14.60 24.97
N MET A 85 52.04 -14.27 26.27
CA MET A 85 53.28 -14.36 27.03
C MET A 85 53.61 -15.81 27.45
N ALA A 86 52.60 -16.63 27.76
CA ALA A 86 52.76 -18.06 28.04
C ALA A 86 53.06 -18.86 26.75
N CYS A 87 52.45 -18.47 25.64
CA CYS A 87 52.71 -18.99 24.30
C CYS A 87 53.91 -18.30 23.65
N ASN A 88 55.09 -18.37 24.29
CA ASN A 88 56.37 -18.16 23.60
C ASN A 88 56.63 -19.26 22.53
N HIS A 89 55.64 -20.11 22.26
CA HIS A 89 55.63 -21.11 21.22
C HIS A 89 54.25 -21.20 20.54
N LEU A 90 54.32 -21.13 19.20
CA LEU A 90 53.50 -21.81 18.19
C LEU A 90 52.67 -20.89 17.28
N LYS A 91 53.07 -20.89 16.01
CA LYS A 91 52.34 -20.42 14.81
C LYS A 91 50.88 -20.91 14.72
N GLU A 92 50.51 -21.88 15.55
CA GLU A 92 49.21 -22.53 15.58
C GLU A 92 48.09 -21.61 16.11
N HIS A 93 48.38 -20.67 17.03
CA HIS A 93 47.36 -19.77 17.56
C HIS A 93 47.00 -18.60 16.64
N ALA A 94 47.92 -18.16 15.79
CA ALA A 94 47.58 -17.22 14.71
C ALA A 94 46.57 -17.87 13.74
N ASN A 95 46.77 -19.15 13.40
CA ASN A 95 45.90 -19.87 12.48
C ASN A 95 44.46 -20.04 13.00
N VAL A 96 44.26 -20.20 14.32
CA VAL A 96 42.90 -20.33 14.91
C VAL A 96 42.12 -19.01 14.78
N HIS A 97 42.75 -17.87 15.08
CA HIS A 97 42.09 -16.56 14.93
C HIS A 97 41.80 -16.21 13.47
N TYR A 98 42.66 -16.61 12.52
CA TYR A 98 42.36 -16.48 11.10
C TYR A 98 41.23 -17.42 10.64
N ALA A 99 41.13 -18.63 11.21
CA ALA A 99 40.07 -19.57 10.89
C ALA A 99 38.69 -19.03 11.32
N ASP A 100 38.55 -18.56 12.56
CA ASP A 100 37.27 -18.02 13.06
C ASP A 100 36.81 -16.78 12.26
N ALA A 101 37.74 -15.88 11.91
CA ALA A 101 37.45 -14.71 11.09
C ALA A 101 37.05 -15.11 9.66
N ALA A 102 37.77 -16.05 9.05
CA ALA A 102 37.45 -16.56 7.71
C ALA A 102 36.11 -17.30 7.70
N GLU A 103 35.75 -18.03 8.76
CA GLU A 103 34.46 -18.70 8.88
C GLU A 103 33.30 -17.71 8.93
N MET A 104 33.44 -16.60 9.67
CA MET A 104 32.44 -15.52 9.67
C MET A 104 32.30 -14.87 8.30
N GLU A 105 33.40 -14.59 7.61
CA GLU A 105 33.38 -14.03 6.25
C GLU A 105 32.73 -15.00 5.25
N ILE A 106 33.07 -16.29 5.30
CA ILE A 106 32.47 -17.33 4.46
C ILE A 106 30.96 -17.44 4.72
N ALA A 107 30.52 -17.35 5.98
CA ALA A 107 29.11 -17.37 6.32
C ALA A 107 28.36 -16.16 5.74
N ALA A 108 28.93 -14.96 5.87
CA ALA A 108 28.35 -13.74 5.30
C ALA A 108 28.29 -13.80 3.76
N LEU A 109 29.35 -14.28 3.11
CA LEU A 109 29.39 -14.45 1.65
C LEU A 109 28.36 -15.48 1.18
N ARG A 110 28.19 -16.61 1.89
CA ARG A 110 27.16 -17.61 1.57
C ARG A 110 25.75 -17.03 1.68
N GLN A 111 25.47 -16.22 2.70
CA GLN A 111 24.19 -15.52 2.82
C GLN A 111 23.95 -14.58 1.63
N ARG A 112 24.97 -13.81 1.23
CA ARG A 112 24.87 -12.90 0.09
C ARG A 112 24.66 -13.65 -1.24
N ILE A 113 25.34 -14.78 -1.44
CA ILE A 113 25.13 -15.63 -2.62
C ILE A 113 23.69 -16.13 -2.65
N ALA A 114 23.18 -16.67 -1.54
CA ALA A 114 21.80 -17.16 -1.47
C ALA A 114 20.78 -16.05 -1.74
N GLU A 115 21.02 -14.84 -1.27
CA GLU A 115 20.19 -13.66 -1.56
C GLU A 115 20.21 -13.30 -3.06
N LEU A 116 21.40 -13.24 -3.67
CA LEU A 116 21.55 -12.94 -5.09
C LEU A 116 20.93 -14.02 -5.98
N GLU A 117 21.03 -15.29 -5.59
CA GLU A 117 20.38 -16.40 -6.28
C GLU A 117 18.85 -16.28 -6.24
N ARG A 118 18.27 -15.84 -5.12
CA ARG A 118 16.83 -15.53 -5.03
C ARG A 118 16.43 -14.40 -5.97
N TYR A 119 17.18 -13.30 -6.01
CA TYR A 119 16.90 -12.20 -6.94
C TYR A 119 17.01 -12.65 -8.40
N ARG A 120 18.03 -13.45 -8.73
CA ARG A 120 18.18 -14.01 -10.07
C ARG A 120 16.99 -14.91 -10.44
N ALA A 121 16.56 -15.78 -9.54
CA ALA A 121 15.42 -16.67 -9.77
C ALA A 121 14.11 -15.88 -9.98
N ALA A 122 13.86 -14.88 -9.15
CA ALA A 122 12.70 -14.00 -9.31
C ALA A 122 12.74 -13.23 -10.64
N PHE A 123 13.92 -12.73 -11.03
CA PHE A 123 14.12 -12.06 -12.30
C PHE A 123 13.89 -13.00 -13.50
N THR A 124 14.39 -14.23 -13.46
CA THR A 124 14.14 -15.21 -14.53
C THR A 124 12.66 -15.56 -14.61
N GLU A 125 12.01 -15.85 -13.48
CA GLU A 125 10.58 -16.19 -13.46
C GLU A 125 9.72 -15.02 -13.98
N GLN A 126 10.05 -13.79 -13.61
CA GLN A 126 9.34 -12.60 -14.09
C GLN A 126 9.59 -12.35 -15.58
N ASN A 127 10.80 -12.64 -16.07
CA ASN A 127 11.08 -12.58 -17.50
C ASN A 127 10.32 -13.67 -18.27
N ASP A 128 10.33 -14.91 -17.82
CA ASP A 128 9.64 -16.04 -18.46
C ASP A 128 8.12 -15.79 -18.55
N LYS A 129 7.50 -15.30 -17.45
CA LYS A 129 6.09 -14.88 -17.41
C LYS A 129 5.73 -13.83 -18.46
N THR A 130 6.72 -13.09 -18.94
CA THR A 130 6.51 -11.98 -19.84
C THR A 130 7.10 -12.22 -21.23
N GLU A 131 7.97 -13.22 -21.41
CA GLU A 131 8.68 -13.57 -22.65
C GLU A 131 7.75 -13.69 -23.85
N TRP A 132 6.53 -14.19 -23.65
CA TRP A 132 5.50 -14.31 -24.68
C TRP A 132 5.26 -13.00 -25.47
N VAL A 133 5.39 -11.81 -24.86
CA VAL A 133 5.21 -10.51 -25.55
C VAL A 133 6.25 -10.31 -26.67
N GLN A 134 7.46 -10.87 -26.54
CA GLN A 134 8.51 -10.75 -27.56
C GLN A 134 8.29 -11.69 -28.75
N HIS A 135 7.65 -12.84 -28.51
CA HIS A 135 7.41 -13.86 -29.54
C HIS A 135 6.01 -13.79 -30.16
N ASP A 136 5.10 -13.03 -29.55
CA ASP A 136 3.76 -12.85 -30.04
C ASP A 136 3.72 -11.86 -31.22
N LYS A 137 3.28 -12.38 -32.38
CA LYS A 137 3.21 -11.64 -33.65
C LYS A 137 2.31 -10.41 -33.58
N ARG A 138 1.35 -10.35 -32.64
CA ARG A 138 0.45 -9.20 -32.47
C ARG A 138 1.22 -7.91 -32.16
N PHE A 139 2.31 -8.00 -31.39
CA PHE A 139 3.12 -6.83 -31.01
C PHE A 139 4.20 -6.46 -32.04
N ALA A 140 4.28 -7.15 -33.18
CA ALA A 140 5.27 -6.84 -34.21
C ALA A 140 5.15 -5.39 -34.72
N VAL A 141 3.94 -4.83 -34.72
CA VAL A 141 3.65 -3.43 -35.10
C VAL A 141 4.36 -2.40 -34.21
N VAL A 142 4.63 -2.76 -32.94
CA VAL A 142 5.21 -1.87 -31.92
C VAL A 142 6.74 -1.95 -31.84
N ARG A 143 7.37 -2.92 -32.54
CA ARG A 143 8.81 -3.26 -32.44
C ARG A 143 9.30 -3.34 -30.98
N PRO A 144 9.05 -4.48 -30.29
CA PRO A 144 9.25 -4.61 -28.84
C PRO A 144 10.72 -4.62 -28.38
N LEU A 145 11.69 -4.83 -29.27
CA LEU A 145 13.09 -5.01 -28.90
C LEU A 145 13.67 -3.72 -28.28
N GLY A 146 14.18 -3.83 -27.06
CA GLY A 146 14.80 -2.73 -26.32
C GLY A 146 13.83 -1.79 -25.61
N LYS A 147 12.50 -1.98 -25.75
CA LYS A 147 11.48 -1.22 -25.01
C LYS A 147 11.07 -1.94 -23.73
N HIS A 148 10.74 -1.18 -22.69
CA HIS A 148 10.14 -1.76 -21.49
C HIS A 148 8.75 -2.31 -21.84
N ARG A 149 8.37 -3.47 -21.28
CA ARG A 149 7.14 -4.17 -21.69
C ARG A 149 5.86 -3.39 -21.43
N ALA A 150 5.83 -2.62 -20.33
CA ALA A 150 4.72 -1.72 -20.06
C ALA A 150 4.55 -0.65 -21.16
N ASP A 151 5.66 -0.26 -21.80
CA ASP A 151 5.65 0.69 -22.90
C ASP A 151 5.16 0.04 -24.19
N VAL A 152 5.57 -1.21 -24.45
CA VAL A 152 5.07 -2.00 -25.58
C VAL A 152 3.56 -2.20 -25.49
N LEU A 153 3.04 -2.54 -24.30
CA LEU A 153 1.59 -2.72 -24.10
C LEU A 153 0.83 -1.41 -24.26
N ARG A 154 1.37 -0.31 -23.73
CA ARG A 154 0.76 1.01 -23.87
C ARG A 154 0.69 1.45 -25.34
N GLU A 155 1.80 1.39 -26.05
CA GLU A 155 1.82 1.72 -27.49
C GLU A 155 0.93 0.78 -28.31
N TYR A 156 0.79 -0.49 -27.92
CA TYR A 156 -0.15 -1.39 -28.59
C TYR A 156 -1.61 -1.02 -28.31
N ILE A 157 -1.96 -0.61 -27.09
CA ILE A 157 -3.29 -0.11 -26.77
C ILE A 157 -3.58 1.16 -27.57
N GLU A 158 -2.64 2.10 -27.61
CA GLU A 158 -2.76 3.32 -28.42
C GLU A 158 -2.94 2.98 -29.91
N HIS A 159 -2.22 1.98 -30.43
CA HIS A 159 -2.40 1.48 -31.79
C HIS A 159 -3.80 0.90 -32.03
N LEU A 160 -4.35 0.18 -31.05
CA LEU A 160 -5.70 -0.38 -31.13
C LEU A 160 -6.78 0.70 -31.01
N GLU A 161 -6.58 1.70 -30.15
CA GLU A 161 -7.51 2.82 -29.95
C GLU A 161 -7.50 3.80 -31.14
N ALA A 162 -6.34 4.00 -31.77
CA ALA A 162 -6.22 4.79 -32.99
C ALA A 162 -6.71 4.05 -34.25
N ARG A 163 -7.13 2.78 -34.11
CA ARG A 163 -7.58 1.96 -35.23
C ARG A 163 -9.00 2.37 -35.64
N GLU A 164 -9.09 3.40 -36.46
CA GLU A 164 -10.35 3.80 -37.13
C GLU A 164 -10.70 2.79 -38.23
N PHE A 165 -11.93 2.29 -38.21
CA PHE A 165 -12.48 1.43 -39.26
C PHE A 165 -13.39 2.25 -40.17
N LYS A 166 -13.10 2.22 -41.48
CA LYS A 166 -13.97 2.80 -42.50
C LYS A 166 -15.06 1.79 -42.81
N VAL A 167 -16.32 2.19 -42.60
CA VAL A 167 -17.50 1.43 -43.00
C VAL A 167 -18.02 2.08 -44.27
N GLU A 168 -18.05 1.33 -45.37
CA GLU A 168 -18.79 1.74 -46.57
C GLU A 168 -20.26 1.46 -46.30
N MET A 169 -21.08 2.51 -46.35
CA MET A 169 -22.52 2.39 -46.09
C MET A 169 -23.21 1.80 -47.34
N PRO A 170 -24.27 0.98 -47.17
CA PRO A 170 -25.03 0.42 -48.29
C PRO A 170 -25.57 1.52 -49.22
N GLU A 171 -25.74 1.21 -50.52
CA GLU A 171 -26.33 2.14 -51.50
C GLU A 171 -27.73 2.65 -51.08
N SER A 172 -28.49 1.83 -50.34
CA SER A 172 -29.79 2.18 -49.74
C SER A 172 -29.75 3.36 -48.75
N PHE A 173 -28.56 3.73 -48.27
CA PHE A 173 -28.33 4.86 -47.38
C PHE A 173 -28.19 6.20 -48.12
N TYR A 174 -27.92 6.18 -49.43
CA TYR A 174 -27.74 7.38 -50.24
C TYR A 174 -29.05 7.71 -50.98
N PRO A 175 -29.79 8.74 -50.57
CA PRO A 175 -31.02 9.13 -51.25
C PRO A 175 -30.64 9.80 -52.57
N ASP A 176 -30.86 9.11 -53.68
CA ASP A 176 -30.91 9.73 -55.00
C ASP A 176 -32.17 10.61 -55.08
N GLY A 177 -32.09 11.81 -54.50
CA GLY A 177 -32.95 12.95 -54.83
C GLY A 177 -34.39 12.99 -54.30
N ASP A 178 -34.98 11.88 -53.84
CA ASP A 178 -36.37 11.87 -53.35
C ASP A 178 -36.44 11.95 -51.81
N ILE A 179 -36.70 13.17 -51.31
CA ILE A 179 -36.84 13.52 -49.88
C ILE A 179 -38.02 12.81 -49.18
N ASP A 180 -38.99 12.30 -49.95
CA ASP A 180 -40.23 11.71 -49.43
C ASP A 180 -40.18 10.18 -49.24
N ALA A 181 -39.07 9.53 -49.62
CA ALA A 181 -38.85 8.12 -49.31
C ALA A 181 -38.15 7.98 -47.95
N PRO A 182 -38.78 7.36 -46.93
CA PRO A 182 -38.10 7.15 -45.66
C PRO A 182 -36.86 6.29 -45.87
N LEU A 183 -35.71 6.79 -45.44
CA LEU A 183 -34.43 6.05 -45.40
C LEU A 183 -34.66 4.74 -44.63
N ALA A 184 -34.92 3.65 -45.36
CA ALA A 184 -35.05 2.33 -44.80
C ALA A 184 -33.65 1.75 -44.66
N VAL A 185 -32.98 2.09 -43.56
CA VAL A 185 -31.70 1.47 -43.22
C VAL A 185 -31.98 0.04 -42.75
N ASP A 186 -31.57 -0.95 -43.54
CA ASP A 186 -31.58 -2.33 -43.06
C ASP A 186 -30.48 -2.48 -42.01
N GLU A 187 -30.90 -2.63 -40.75
CA GLU A 187 -30.02 -2.83 -39.60
C GLU A 187 -29.06 -4.02 -39.83
N LEU A 188 -29.48 -5.04 -40.60
CA LEU A 188 -28.65 -6.19 -40.92
C LEU A 188 -27.53 -5.86 -41.92
N GLU A 189 -27.77 -4.97 -42.88
CA GLU A 189 -26.75 -4.54 -43.85
C GLU A 189 -25.67 -3.71 -43.15
N VAL A 190 -26.06 -2.85 -42.22
CA VAL A 190 -25.13 -2.05 -41.41
C VAL A 190 -24.30 -2.95 -40.50
N ILE A 191 -24.92 -3.92 -39.82
CA ILE A 191 -24.20 -4.90 -38.98
C ILE A 191 -23.21 -5.70 -39.84
N ALA A 192 -23.60 -6.15 -41.03
CA ALA A 192 -22.73 -6.88 -41.94
C ALA A 192 -21.52 -6.03 -42.38
N ALA A 193 -21.74 -4.78 -42.77
CA ALA A 193 -20.66 -3.86 -43.17
C ALA A 193 -19.67 -3.60 -42.02
N ILE A 194 -20.16 -3.50 -40.77
CA ILE A 194 -19.30 -3.35 -39.59
C ILE A 194 -18.44 -4.61 -39.38
N VAL A 195 -19.03 -5.81 -39.50
CA VAL A 195 -18.30 -7.07 -39.35
C VAL A 195 -17.27 -7.26 -40.46
N GLU A 196 -17.62 -6.92 -41.70
CA GLU A 196 -16.71 -7.00 -42.87
C GLU A 196 -15.54 -6.03 -42.73
N ALA A 197 -15.76 -4.84 -42.16
CA ALA A 197 -14.71 -3.90 -41.79
C ALA A 197 -13.85 -4.36 -40.58
N GLY A 198 -14.14 -5.54 -40.01
CA GLY A 198 -13.42 -6.11 -38.87
C GLY A 198 -13.83 -5.50 -37.53
N GLY A 199 -14.97 -4.82 -37.46
CA GLY A 199 -15.59 -4.31 -36.25
C GLY A 199 -16.44 -5.37 -35.54
N LYS A 200 -16.70 -5.17 -34.25
CA LYS A 200 -17.59 -6.02 -33.44
C LYS A 200 -18.84 -5.24 -33.04
N PRO A 201 -19.97 -5.38 -33.76
CA PRO A 201 -21.20 -4.69 -33.40
C PRO A 201 -21.78 -5.30 -32.12
N VAL A 202 -22.10 -4.44 -31.16
CA VAL A 202 -22.68 -4.83 -29.86
C VAL A 202 -23.91 -3.98 -29.57
N ALA A 203 -24.92 -4.59 -28.98
CA ALA A 203 -26.10 -3.89 -28.46
C ALA A 203 -26.31 -4.24 -26.99
N PHE A 204 -27.00 -3.37 -26.26
CA PHE A 204 -27.36 -3.61 -24.87
C PHE A 204 -28.85 -3.91 -24.75
N CYS A 205 -29.17 -5.01 -24.05
CA CYS A 205 -30.54 -5.38 -23.75
C CYS A 205 -31.20 -4.30 -22.88
N LYS A 206 -32.25 -3.65 -23.37
CA LYS A 206 -32.97 -2.59 -22.63
C LYS A 206 -33.61 -3.07 -21.32
N ARG A 207 -33.73 -4.38 -21.09
CA ARG A 207 -34.39 -4.97 -19.92
C ARG A 207 -33.44 -5.42 -18.83
N CYS A 208 -32.26 -5.93 -19.18
CA CYS A 208 -31.27 -6.46 -18.22
C CYS A 208 -29.86 -5.89 -18.39
N ASP A 209 -29.69 -4.93 -19.29
CA ASP A 209 -28.43 -4.26 -19.64
C ASP A 209 -27.28 -5.21 -20.04
N ARG A 210 -27.61 -6.45 -20.39
CA ARG A 210 -26.66 -7.43 -20.87
C ARG A 210 -26.20 -7.07 -22.29
N GLU A 211 -24.89 -7.12 -22.51
CA GLU A 211 -24.26 -6.99 -23.83
C GLU A 211 -24.66 -8.16 -24.73
N ILE A 212 -25.04 -7.84 -25.97
CA ILE A 212 -25.46 -8.77 -27.01
C ILE A 212 -24.49 -8.64 -28.17
N ASP A 213 -23.85 -9.76 -28.52
CA ASP A 213 -22.98 -9.85 -29.68
C ASP A 213 -23.81 -9.96 -30.96
N LEU A 214 -23.75 -8.91 -31.81
CA LEU A 214 -24.52 -8.84 -33.06
C LEU A 214 -23.73 -9.37 -34.26
N THR A 215 -22.53 -9.94 -34.06
CA THR A 215 -21.76 -10.58 -35.14
C THR A 215 -22.51 -11.72 -35.82
N HIS A 216 -23.50 -12.31 -35.15
CA HIS A 216 -24.35 -13.36 -35.66
C HIS A 216 -25.79 -12.86 -35.72
N ARG A 217 -26.54 -13.25 -36.75
CA ARG A 217 -27.95 -12.85 -36.91
C ARG A 217 -28.73 -13.22 -35.65
N PRO A 218 -29.29 -12.25 -34.91
CA PRO A 218 -30.16 -12.55 -33.79
C PRO A 218 -31.42 -13.24 -34.34
N ASP A 219 -31.78 -14.36 -33.76
CA ASP A 219 -32.89 -15.25 -34.17
C ASP A 219 -34.30 -14.64 -33.96
N GLY A 220 -34.38 -13.33 -33.73
CA GLY A 220 -35.63 -12.63 -33.47
C GLY A 220 -36.27 -12.96 -32.11
N SER A 221 -35.59 -13.70 -31.22
CA SER A 221 -36.11 -13.96 -29.88
C SER A 221 -36.01 -12.70 -29.00
N HIS A 222 -37.14 -12.00 -28.89
CA HIS A 222 -37.27 -10.75 -28.16
C HIS A 222 -36.81 -10.85 -26.68
N TYR A 223 -35.63 -10.28 -26.40
CA TYR A 223 -35.18 -9.72 -25.11
C TYR A 223 -35.62 -10.42 -23.81
N CYS A 224 -34.94 -11.52 -23.48
CA CYS A 224 -34.28 -11.85 -22.19
C CYS A 224 -33.85 -13.33 -22.22
N HIS A 225 -32.70 -13.57 -22.86
CA HIS A 225 -31.86 -14.77 -23.09
C HIS A 225 -32.31 -16.16 -22.57
N ALA A 226 -32.29 -17.16 -23.46
CA ALA A 226 -32.24 -18.60 -23.11
C ALA A 226 -30.84 -18.98 -22.55
N PRO A 227 -30.73 -20.06 -21.75
CA PRO A 227 -29.55 -20.33 -20.93
C PRO A 227 -28.38 -20.86 -21.76
N ASP A 228 -27.19 -20.46 -21.31
CA ASP A 228 -25.89 -21.13 -21.52
C ASP A 228 -25.05 -20.73 -22.75
N ALA A 229 -24.21 -19.70 -22.56
CA ALA A 229 -22.76 -19.81 -22.71
C ALA A 229 -22.05 -18.53 -22.20
N GLY A 230 -21.25 -18.65 -21.12
CA GLY A 230 -20.24 -17.65 -20.77
C GLY A 230 -20.64 -16.63 -19.70
N ILE A 231 -20.51 -17.03 -18.44
CA ILE A 231 -20.68 -16.20 -17.25
C ILE A 231 -19.55 -15.16 -17.17
N VAL A 232 -19.90 -13.87 -17.23
CA VAL A 232 -19.18 -12.81 -16.49
C VAL A 232 -20.22 -11.82 -15.98
N VAL A 233 -20.55 -11.91 -14.69
CA VAL A 233 -21.32 -10.89 -13.98
C VAL A 233 -20.31 -9.86 -13.51
N LYS A 234 -20.44 -8.59 -13.92
CA LYS A 234 -19.67 -7.49 -13.32
C LYS A 234 -20.17 -7.28 -11.90
N GLY A 235 -19.26 -7.41 -10.94
CA GLY A 235 -19.50 -7.07 -9.54
C GLY A 235 -19.70 -5.56 -9.35
N ASP A 236 -20.39 -5.25 -8.26
CA ASP A 236 -20.70 -3.92 -7.73
C ASP A 236 -19.46 -3.03 -7.50
#